data_AF-A0A6I1H278-F1
#
_entry.id   AF-A0A6I1H278-F1
#
_cell.length_a   1.000
_cell.length_b   1.000
_cell.length_c   1.000
_cell.angle_alpha   90.00
_cell.angle_beta   90.00
_cell.angle_gamma   90.00
#
_symmetry.space_group_name_H-M   'P 1'
#
loop_
_entity.id
_entity.type
_entity.pdbx_description
1 polymer ?
#
loop_
_entity_poly.entity_id
_entity_poly.type
_entity_poly.pdbx_seq_one_letter_code
_entity_poly.pdbx_strand_id
1 'polypeptide(L)'
;MMLIFNKTRLPVLLLMLLAGTAQAQGQKGQSMEERLRAELRNVTAQLQQTRGELELLKAKGAPVAAPASDGLKKELARSQSQLAQERAQREKLAAEQQRGAAAAQEASANLAQLRQASEQLAATGKQLAAERARLDGEVTAQRGALARCESKNAKLYATGQEILQAYESLNVLDVMKARQPFAAQSRVKLEQIAQQYGDQLYQGRFDARQTSDTPAAPAPAPQ
;
A
#
# COMPACT_ATOMS: atom_id res chain seq x y z
N MET A 1 37.92 -42.18 8.82
CA MET A 1 38.22 -40.74 8.87
C MET A 1 37.97 -40.17 7.48
N MET A 2 37.01 -39.25 7.38
CA MET A 2 36.64 -38.39 6.24
C MET A 2 36.19 -39.02 4.92
N LEU A 3 34.86 -39.12 4.79
CA LEU A 3 34.12 -38.97 3.53
C LEU A 3 34.03 -37.47 3.19
N ILE A 4 34.48 -37.05 2.00
CA ILE A 4 34.03 -35.80 1.36
C ILE A 4 33.75 -36.10 -0.11
N PHE A 5 32.48 -35.93 -0.45
CA PHE A 5 31.81 -36.38 -1.66
C PHE A 5 32.01 -35.41 -2.83
N ASN A 6 32.19 -36.02 -4.00
CA ASN A 6 32.25 -35.45 -5.34
C ASN A 6 30.92 -34.79 -5.75
N LYS A 7 30.89 -33.49 -6.07
CA LYS A 7 29.70 -32.83 -6.68
C LYS A 7 30.00 -31.45 -7.29
N THR A 8 30.76 -31.43 -8.38
CA THR A 8 30.98 -30.22 -9.20
C THR A 8 30.81 -30.50 -10.68
N ARG A 9 29.58 -30.81 -11.13
CA ARG A 9 29.10 -30.58 -12.52
C ARG A 9 27.57 -30.52 -12.55
N LEU A 10 26.98 -29.34 -12.38
CA LEU A 10 25.68 -28.98 -12.96
C LEU A 10 25.41 -27.48 -12.71
N PRO A 11 25.71 -26.59 -13.68
CA PRO A 11 24.90 -25.37 -13.76
C PRO A 11 24.70 -24.93 -15.22
N VAL A 12 23.96 -25.71 -16.02
CA VAL A 12 23.38 -25.23 -17.29
C VAL A 12 22.07 -25.99 -17.52
N LEU A 13 21.06 -25.79 -16.65
CA LEU A 13 19.69 -26.23 -16.94
C LEU A 13 18.66 -25.48 -16.07
N LEU A 14 18.81 -24.16 -15.92
CA LEU A 14 17.87 -23.34 -15.16
C LEU A 14 17.59 -22.00 -15.86
N LEU A 15 17.25 -22.03 -17.15
CA LEU A 15 16.77 -20.82 -17.84
C LEU A 15 15.75 -21.07 -18.98
N MET A 16 15.10 -22.25 -19.02
CA MET A 16 14.08 -22.56 -20.03
C MET A 16 12.91 -23.33 -19.41
N LEU A 17 12.18 -22.69 -18.49
CA LEU A 17 10.82 -23.13 -18.14
C LEU A 17 9.95 -21.99 -17.61
N LEU A 18 10.08 -20.81 -18.22
CA LEU A 18 9.21 -19.64 -17.98
C LEU A 18 8.49 -19.19 -19.26
N ALA A 19 7.84 -20.13 -19.93
CA ALA A 19 6.86 -19.84 -20.97
C ALA A 19 5.91 -21.02 -21.11
N GLY A 20 4.67 -20.88 -20.64
CA GLY A 20 3.62 -21.86 -20.91
C GLY A 20 2.71 -22.24 -19.75
N THR A 21 2.15 -21.28 -19.01
CA THR A 21 0.80 -21.49 -18.45
C THR A 21 -0.19 -20.76 -19.33
N ALA A 22 -0.32 -21.29 -20.55
CA ALA A 22 -1.46 -21.03 -21.39
C ALA A 22 -2.72 -21.53 -20.66
N GLN A 23 -3.73 -20.66 -20.71
CA GLN A 23 -5.15 -21.01 -20.79
C GLN A 23 -5.45 -22.52 -20.87
N ALA A 24 -6.21 -23.03 -19.89
CA ALA A 24 -7.32 -23.97 -20.11
C ALA A 24 -7.89 -24.46 -18.76
N GLN A 25 -8.35 -23.54 -17.92
CA GLN A 25 -9.20 -23.88 -16.77
C GLN A 25 -10.66 -24.16 -17.17
N GLY A 26 -10.99 -24.18 -18.48
CA GLY A 26 -12.35 -24.38 -18.99
C GLY A 26 -12.68 -25.77 -19.51
N GLN A 27 -11.70 -26.67 -19.69
CA GLN A 27 -11.92 -27.92 -20.46
C GLN A 27 -12.06 -29.20 -19.63
N LYS A 28 -11.70 -29.17 -18.34
CA LYS A 28 -11.84 -30.37 -17.47
C LYS A 28 -13.27 -30.60 -16.97
N GLY A 29 -14.11 -29.56 -16.92
CA GLY A 29 -15.53 -29.67 -16.53
C GLY A 29 -16.39 -30.32 -17.62
N GLN A 30 -16.19 -29.91 -18.88
CA GLN A 30 -16.97 -30.42 -20.02
C GLN A 30 -16.78 -31.93 -20.23
N SER A 31 -15.55 -32.46 -20.11
CA SER A 31 -15.31 -33.90 -20.32
C SER A 31 -15.93 -34.80 -19.24
N MET A 32 -16.10 -34.28 -18.01
CA MET A 32 -16.71 -35.05 -16.92
C MET A 32 -18.24 -35.06 -17.08
N GLU A 33 -18.84 -33.91 -17.37
CA GLU A 33 -20.28 -33.80 -17.62
C GLU A 33 -20.73 -34.59 -18.87
N GLU A 34 -19.91 -34.62 -19.93
CA GLU A 34 -20.17 -35.44 -21.13
C GLU A 34 -20.10 -36.93 -20.83
N ARG A 35 -19.15 -37.36 -20.00
CA ARG A 35 -19.08 -38.76 -19.53
C ARG A 35 -20.27 -39.13 -18.65
N LEU A 36 -20.69 -38.27 -17.72
CA LEU A 36 -21.90 -38.50 -16.92
C LEU A 36 -23.17 -38.56 -17.77
N ARG A 37 -23.27 -37.73 -18.83
CA ARG A 37 -24.39 -37.80 -19.79
C ARG A 37 -24.37 -39.09 -20.59
N ALA A 38 -23.20 -39.56 -21.02
CA ALA A 38 -23.06 -40.83 -21.72
C ALA A 38 -23.44 -42.01 -20.81
N GLU A 39 -23.04 -41.96 -19.54
CA GLU A 39 -23.35 -42.96 -18.53
C GLU A 39 -24.86 -43.00 -18.22
N LEU A 40 -25.51 -41.84 -18.06
CA LEU A 40 -26.98 -41.74 -17.90
C LEU A 40 -27.73 -42.28 -19.12
N ARG A 41 -27.29 -41.97 -20.35
CA ARG A 41 -27.90 -42.53 -21.58
C ARG A 41 -27.75 -44.05 -21.63
N ASN A 42 -26.59 -44.56 -21.26
CA ASN A 42 -26.33 -46.00 -21.24
C ASN A 42 -27.20 -46.71 -20.19
N VAL A 43 -27.28 -46.18 -18.97
CA VAL A 43 -28.16 -46.72 -17.91
C VAL A 43 -29.63 -46.65 -18.32
N THR A 44 -30.06 -45.59 -19.00
CA THR A 44 -31.43 -45.47 -19.51
C THR A 44 -31.72 -46.51 -20.59
N ALA A 45 -30.77 -46.76 -21.49
CA ALA A 45 -30.88 -47.82 -22.51
C ALA A 45 -30.93 -49.21 -21.87
N GLN A 46 -30.10 -49.46 -20.84
CA GLN A 46 -30.09 -50.72 -20.09
C GLN A 46 -31.43 -50.96 -19.35
N LEU A 47 -32.04 -49.91 -18.78
CA LEU A 47 -33.36 -50.01 -18.16
C LEU A 47 -34.49 -50.25 -19.18
N GLN A 48 -34.39 -49.68 -20.38
CA GLN A 48 -35.37 -49.95 -21.44
C GLN A 48 -35.23 -51.37 -21.99
N GLN A 49 -34.01 -51.85 -22.16
CA GLN A 49 -33.74 -53.21 -22.63
C GLN A 49 -34.23 -54.25 -21.62
N THR A 50 -33.92 -54.08 -20.33
CA THR A 50 -34.39 -54.99 -19.26
C THR A 50 -35.90 -54.95 -19.07
N ARG A 51 -36.55 -53.79 -19.26
CA ARG A 51 -38.02 -53.69 -19.30
C ARG A 51 -38.62 -54.42 -20.51
N GLY A 52 -38.01 -54.28 -21.68
CA GLY A 52 -38.43 -54.99 -22.90
C GLY A 52 -38.31 -56.51 -22.75
N GLU A 53 -37.22 -56.98 -22.12
CA GLU A 53 -37.03 -58.39 -21.79
C GLU A 53 -38.07 -58.89 -20.77
N LEU A 54 -38.42 -58.09 -19.76
CA LEU A 54 -39.49 -58.42 -18.80
C LEU A 54 -40.88 -58.46 -19.44
N GLU A 55 -41.21 -57.52 -20.33
CA GLU A 55 -42.46 -57.52 -21.07
C GLU A 55 -42.54 -58.73 -22.04
N LEU A 56 -41.41 -59.10 -22.66
CA LEU A 56 -41.32 -60.28 -23.53
C LEU A 56 -41.43 -61.60 -22.73
N LEU A 57 -40.88 -61.65 -21.51
CA LEU A 57 -41.03 -62.78 -20.59
C LEU A 57 -42.46 -62.87 -20.02
N LYS A 58 -43.10 -61.74 -19.71
CA LYS A 58 -44.52 -61.68 -19.30
C LYS A 58 -45.47 -62.09 -20.42
N ALA A 59 -45.24 -61.60 -21.64
CA ALA A 59 -46.03 -61.93 -22.82
C ALA A 59 -45.92 -63.43 -23.20
N LYS A 60 -44.79 -64.07 -22.86
CA LYS A 60 -44.60 -65.53 -23.02
C LYS A 60 -45.29 -66.39 -21.95
N GLY A 61 -46.04 -65.80 -21.00
CA GLY A 61 -46.92 -66.54 -20.10
C GLY A 61 -46.20 -67.52 -19.17
N ALA A 62 -44.93 -67.28 -18.82
CA ALA A 62 -44.27 -68.07 -17.80
C ALA A 62 -44.81 -67.67 -16.41
N PRO A 63 -45.37 -68.59 -15.60
CA PRO A 63 -45.58 -68.30 -14.20
C PRO A 63 -44.21 -68.00 -13.61
N VAL A 64 -44.05 -66.77 -13.09
CA VAL A 64 -42.88 -66.43 -12.27
C VAL A 64 -42.96 -67.37 -11.09
N ALA A 65 -42.22 -68.48 -11.14
CA ALA A 65 -42.16 -69.45 -10.05
C ALA A 65 -41.86 -68.67 -8.77
N ALA A 66 -42.56 -68.97 -7.67
CA ALA A 66 -42.39 -68.33 -6.36
C ALA A 66 -40.93 -67.94 -5.99
N PRO A 67 -39.89 -68.79 -6.25
CA PRO A 67 -38.49 -68.42 -6.02
C PRO A 67 -37.95 -67.25 -6.87
N ALA A 68 -38.42 -67.07 -8.11
CA ALA A 68 -38.02 -65.96 -8.96
C ALA A 68 -38.63 -64.61 -8.49
N SER A 69 -39.82 -64.63 -7.89
CA SER A 69 -40.43 -63.43 -7.29
C SER A 69 -39.67 -62.96 -6.06
N ASP A 70 -39.15 -63.88 -5.25
CA ASP A 70 -38.38 -63.56 -4.05
C ASP A 70 -36.97 -63.08 -4.37
N GLY A 71 -36.36 -63.58 -5.45
CA GLY A 71 -35.10 -63.03 -6.00
C GLY A 71 -35.26 -61.57 -6.44
N LEU A 72 -36.32 -61.26 -7.18
CA LEU A 72 -36.62 -59.89 -7.64
C LEU A 72 -36.90 -58.92 -6.48
N LYS A 73 -37.63 -59.36 -5.43
CA LYS A 73 -37.85 -58.55 -4.23
C LYS A 73 -36.55 -58.25 -3.49
N LYS A 74 -35.64 -59.22 -3.39
CA LYS A 74 -34.32 -59.01 -2.79
C LYS A 74 -33.48 -58.02 -3.62
N GLU A 75 -33.51 -58.13 -4.94
CA GLU A 75 -32.80 -57.21 -5.83
C GLU A 75 -33.35 -55.77 -5.71
N LEU A 76 -34.68 -55.63 -5.64
CA LEU A 76 -35.35 -54.34 -5.43
C LEU A 76 -34.97 -53.73 -4.07
N ALA A 77 -34.98 -54.53 -3.00
CA ALA A 77 -34.56 -54.08 -1.67
C ALA A 77 -33.07 -53.68 -1.64
N ARG A 78 -32.21 -54.42 -2.36
CA ARG A 78 -30.79 -54.13 -2.48
C ARG A 78 -30.53 -52.84 -3.27
N SER A 79 -31.27 -52.64 -4.37
CA SER A 79 -31.20 -51.41 -5.18
C SER A 79 -31.75 -50.19 -4.42
N GLN A 80 -32.86 -50.34 -3.68
CA GLN A 80 -33.38 -49.27 -2.81
C GLN A 80 -32.39 -48.90 -1.71
N SER A 81 -31.74 -49.89 -1.09
CA SER A 81 -30.67 -49.69 -0.12
C SER A 81 -29.48 -48.93 -0.72
N GLN A 82 -29.03 -49.32 -1.92
CA GLN A 82 -27.95 -48.63 -2.63
C GLN A 82 -28.31 -47.17 -2.98
N LEU A 83 -29.54 -46.93 -3.47
CA LEU A 83 -30.03 -45.57 -3.75
C LEU A 83 -30.11 -44.71 -2.48
N ALA A 84 -30.54 -45.28 -1.36
CA ALA A 84 -30.56 -44.58 -0.07
C ALA A 84 -29.14 -44.23 0.40
N GLN A 85 -28.17 -45.15 0.24
CA GLN A 85 -26.77 -44.90 0.57
C GLN A 85 -26.14 -43.84 -0.33
N GLU A 86 -26.38 -43.88 -1.64
CA GLU A 86 -25.84 -42.89 -2.58
C GLU A 86 -26.43 -41.49 -2.31
N ARG A 87 -27.74 -41.40 -2.01
CA ARG A 87 -28.37 -40.14 -1.57
C ARG A 87 -27.73 -39.60 -0.29
N ALA A 88 -27.55 -40.46 0.72
CA ALA A 88 -26.90 -40.06 1.96
C ALA A 88 -25.44 -39.61 1.74
N GLN A 89 -24.70 -40.24 0.82
CA GLN A 89 -23.35 -39.80 0.45
C GLN A 89 -23.37 -38.46 -0.29
N ARG A 90 -24.30 -38.25 -1.23
CA ARG A 90 -24.45 -36.98 -1.94
C ARG A 90 -24.82 -35.84 -1.01
N GLU A 91 -25.73 -36.07 -0.07
CA GLU A 91 -26.09 -35.06 0.94
C GLU A 91 -24.89 -34.68 1.81
N LYS A 92 -24.08 -35.66 2.24
CA LYS A 92 -22.83 -35.40 2.96
C LYS A 92 -21.84 -34.59 2.12
N LEU A 93 -21.61 -34.97 0.86
CA LEU A 93 -20.72 -34.24 -0.03
C LEU A 93 -21.21 -32.81 -0.28
N ALA A 94 -22.52 -32.63 -0.46
CA ALA A 94 -23.13 -31.31 -0.66
C ALA A 94 -22.97 -30.43 0.60
N ALA A 95 -23.15 -31.01 1.79
CA ALA A 95 -22.91 -30.31 3.05
C ALA A 95 -21.43 -29.93 3.24
N GLU A 96 -20.50 -30.82 2.88
CA GLU A 96 -19.06 -30.52 2.91
C GLU A 96 -18.67 -29.43 1.91
N GLN A 97 -19.21 -29.46 0.69
CA GLN A 97 -19.00 -28.43 -0.31
C GLN A 97 -19.55 -27.07 0.13
N GLN A 98 -20.74 -27.03 0.73
CA GLN A 98 -21.30 -25.80 1.29
C GLN A 98 -20.44 -25.25 2.43
N ARG A 99 -19.95 -26.11 3.33
CA ARG A 99 -19.02 -25.69 4.40
C ARG A 99 -17.70 -25.17 3.84
N GLY A 100 -17.14 -25.84 2.82
CA GLY A 100 -15.93 -25.41 2.15
C GLY A 100 -16.10 -24.06 1.43
N ALA A 101 -17.23 -23.87 0.75
CA ALA A 101 -17.57 -22.61 0.09
C ALA A 101 -17.75 -21.47 1.10
N ALA A 102 -18.44 -21.71 2.23
CA ALA A 102 -18.59 -20.73 3.29
C ALA A 102 -17.24 -20.34 3.91
N ALA A 103 -16.39 -21.33 4.22
CA ALA A 103 -15.05 -21.09 4.75
C ALA A 103 -14.16 -20.33 3.75
N ALA A 104 -14.26 -20.62 2.45
CA ALA A 104 -13.53 -19.90 1.41
C ALA A 104 -14.01 -18.44 1.28
N GLN A 105 -15.32 -18.20 1.37
CA GLN A 105 -15.88 -16.85 1.38
C GLN A 105 -15.39 -16.06 2.60
N GLU A 106 -15.44 -16.64 3.79
CA GLU A 106 -14.95 -16.01 5.02
C GLU A 106 -13.45 -15.69 4.94
N ALA A 107 -12.64 -16.64 4.46
CA ALA A 107 -11.21 -16.42 4.24
C ALA A 107 -10.94 -15.28 3.24
N SER A 108 -11.72 -15.22 2.15
CA SER A 108 -11.59 -14.14 1.16
C SER A 108 -11.98 -12.78 1.73
N ALA A 109 -13.03 -12.72 2.56
CA ALA A 109 -13.47 -11.50 3.23
C ALA A 109 -12.40 -11.01 4.23
N ASN A 110 -11.84 -11.93 5.03
CA ASN A 110 -10.76 -11.62 5.96
C ASN A 110 -9.50 -11.12 5.23
N LEU A 111 -9.13 -11.73 4.10
CA LEU A 111 -8.03 -11.26 3.28
C LEU A 111 -8.29 -9.87 2.67
N ALA A 112 -9.52 -9.59 2.24
CA ALA A 112 -9.90 -8.27 1.75
C ALA A 112 -9.81 -7.22 2.86
N GLN A 113 -10.29 -7.54 4.07
CA GLN A 113 -10.21 -6.65 5.23
C GLN A 113 -8.77 -6.38 5.65
N LEU A 114 -7.90 -7.40 5.66
CA LEU A 114 -6.48 -7.23 5.96
C LEU A 114 -5.77 -6.37 4.91
N ARG A 115 -6.09 -6.54 3.62
CA ARG A 115 -5.55 -5.68 2.56
C ARG A 115 -5.98 -4.23 2.76
N GLN A 116 -7.27 -4.00 2.98
CA GLN A 116 -7.80 -2.66 3.23
C GLN A 116 -7.16 -2.02 4.47
N ALA A 117 -7.00 -2.76 5.57
CA ALA A 117 -6.34 -2.26 6.77
C ALA A 117 -4.86 -1.92 6.49
N SER A 118 -4.15 -2.74 5.69
CA SER A 118 -2.77 -2.46 5.32
C SER A 118 -2.64 -1.20 4.44
N GLU A 119 -3.56 -1.01 3.50
CA GLU A 119 -3.60 0.16 2.61
C GLU A 119 -3.91 1.43 3.40
N GLN A 120 -4.85 1.36 4.35
CA GLN A 120 -5.15 2.45 5.26
C GLN A 120 -3.93 2.81 6.11
N LEU A 121 -3.25 1.84 6.73
CA LEU A 121 -2.04 2.09 7.51
C LEU A 121 -0.92 2.69 6.66
N ALA A 122 -0.75 2.21 5.42
CA ALA A 122 0.22 2.78 4.49
C ALA A 122 -0.13 4.22 4.08
N ALA A 123 -1.41 4.53 3.87
CA ALA A 123 -1.88 5.87 3.57
C ALA A 123 -1.65 6.83 4.76
N THR A 124 -2.04 6.43 5.97
CA THR A 124 -1.81 7.21 7.19
C THR A 124 -0.33 7.43 7.45
N GLY A 125 0.52 6.41 7.21
CA GLY A 125 1.97 6.53 7.32
C GLY A 125 2.54 7.59 6.36
N LYS A 126 2.07 7.63 5.11
CA LYS A 126 2.47 8.65 4.14
C LYS A 126 2.01 10.06 4.54
N GLN A 127 0.78 10.19 5.05
CA GLN A 127 0.26 11.46 5.54
C GLN A 127 1.10 11.99 6.72
N LEU A 128 1.39 11.13 7.70
CA LEU A 128 2.21 11.51 8.86
C LEU A 128 3.64 11.90 8.45
N ALA A 129 4.23 11.19 7.48
CA ALA A 129 5.54 11.55 6.95
C ALA A 129 5.54 12.92 6.26
N ALA A 130 4.48 13.22 5.48
CA ALA A 130 4.32 14.52 4.83
C ALA A 130 4.10 15.65 5.85
N GLU A 131 3.30 15.41 6.90
CA GLU A 131 3.10 16.37 7.99
C GLU A 131 4.39 16.64 8.76
N ARG A 132 5.17 15.60 9.07
CA ARG A 132 6.49 15.77 9.70
C ARG A 132 7.42 16.60 8.84
N ALA A 133 7.54 16.29 7.55
CA ALA A 133 8.36 17.06 6.62
C ALA A 133 7.91 18.54 6.54
N ARG A 134 6.59 18.79 6.57
CA ARG A 134 6.05 20.15 6.60
C ARG A 134 6.44 20.88 7.89
N LEU A 135 6.23 20.26 9.05
CA LEU A 135 6.55 20.84 10.35
C LEU A 135 8.05 21.06 10.51
N ASP A 136 8.90 20.14 10.06
CA ASP A 136 10.35 20.31 10.07
C ASP A 136 10.79 21.49 9.19
N GLY A 137 10.13 21.67 8.04
CA GLY A 137 10.31 22.83 7.17
C GLY A 137 9.92 24.14 7.87
N GLU A 138 8.75 24.17 8.52
CA GLU A 138 8.27 25.33 9.29
C GLU A 138 9.22 25.68 10.45
N VAL A 139 9.67 24.69 11.22
CA VAL A 139 10.63 24.87 12.32
C VAL A 139 11.96 25.41 11.80
N THR A 140 12.45 24.88 10.69
CA THR A 140 13.70 25.35 10.07
C THR A 140 13.57 26.79 9.60
N ALA A 141 12.46 27.15 8.95
CA ALA A 141 12.18 28.51 8.51
C ALA A 141 12.10 29.48 9.71
N GLN A 142 11.40 29.10 10.77
CA GLN A 142 11.29 29.90 12.00
C GLN A 142 12.64 30.08 12.68
N ARG A 143 13.45 29.01 12.82
CA ARG A 143 14.82 29.11 13.36
C ARG A 143 15.70 30.05 12.53
N GLY A 144 15.60 29.98 11.21
CA GLY A 144 16.30 30.90 10.31
C GLY A 144 15.84 32.35 10.48
N ALA A 145 14.53 32.59 10.66
CA ALA A 145 13.99 33.92 10.92
C ALA A 145 14.46 34.47 12.28
N LEU A 146 14.47 33.65 13.33
CA LEU A 146 14.98 34.02 14.65
C LEU A 146 16.47 34.37 14.60
N ALA A 147 17.30 33.54 13.99
CA ALA A 147 18.74 33.81 13.85
C ALA A 147 19.02 35.13 13.10
N ARG A 148 18.24 35.42 12.04
CA ARG A 148 18.33 36.72 11.33
C ARG A 148 17.88 37.88 12.20
N CYS A 149 16.82 37.71 12.99
CA CYS A 149 16.34 38.71 13.94
C CYS A 149 17.39 39.01 15.01
N GLU A 150 17.98 37.98 15.61
CA GLU A 150 19.06 38.11 16.60
C GLU A 150 20.28 38.83 16.02
N SER A 151 20.73 38.44 14.82
CA SER A 151 21.85 39.11 14.14
C SER A 151 21.57 40.58 13.85
N LYS A 152 20.35 40.90 13.37
CA LYS A 152 19.93 42.28 13.12
C LYS A 152 19.80 43.09 14.41
N ASN A 153 19.28 42.48 15.48
CA ASN A 153 19.18 43.12 16.79
C ASN A 153 20.57 43.47 17.35
N ALA A 154 21.52 42.52 17.28
CA ALA A 154 22.89 42.76 17.70
C ALA A 154 23.55 43.91 16.90
N LYS A 155 23.34 43.96 15.58
CA LYS A 155 23.82 45.06 14.73
C LYS A 155 23.20 46.40 15.09
N LEU A 156 21.89 46.44 15.31
CA LEU A 156 21.19 47.66 15.74
C LEU A 156 21.68 48.15 17.10
N TYR A 157 21.91 47.24 18.04
CA TYR A 157 22.45 47.58 19.36
C TYR A 157 23.87 48.15 19.25
N ALA A 158 24.76 47.52 18.47
CA ALA A 158 26.10 48.03 18.22
C ALA A 158 26.07 49.41 17.56
N THR A 159 25.24 49.60 16.53
CA THR A 159 25.06 50.92 15.87
C THR A 159 24.57 51.96 16.87
N GLY A 160 23.64 51.59 17.76
CA GLY A 160 23.18 52.46 18.85
C GLY A 160 24.29 52.87 19.82
N GLN A 161 25.17 51.93 20.19
CA GLN A 161 26.34 52.23 21.03
C GLN A 161 27.32 53.15 20.30
N GLU A 162 27.59 52.93 19.01
CA GLU A 162 28.44 53.80 18.20
C GLU A 162 27.89 55.23 18.13
N ILE A 163 26.58 55.41 17.98
CA ILE A 163 25.92 56.73 18.00
C ILE A 163 26.10 57.40 19.36
N LEU A 164 25.89 56.67 20.46
CA LEU A 164 26.07 57.21 21.82
C LEU A 164 27.53 57.62 22.05
N GLN A 165 28.49 56.77 21.67
CA GLN A 165 29.91 57.06 21.79
C GLN A 165 30.34 58.25 20.92
N ALA A 166 29.80 58.36 19.70
CA ALA A 166 30.02 59.51 18.84
C ALA A 166 29.51 60.80 19.48
N TYR A 167 28.34 60.76 20.13
CA TYR A 167 27.80 61.89 20.89
C TYR A 167 28.65 62.25 22.11
N GLU A 168 29.14 61.26 22.87
CA GLU A 168 30.04 61.48 24.00
C GLU A 168 31.39 62.07 23.57
N SER A 169 31.90 61.68 22.40
CA SER A 169 33.16 62.19 21.85
C SER A 169 33.06 63.61 21.26
N LEU A 170 31.85 64.11 21.01
CA LEU A 170 31.62 65.47 20.52
C LEU A 170 31.85 66.48 21.65
N ASN A 171 33.03 67.12 21.63
CA ASN A 171 33.37 68.12 22.63
C ASN A 171 32.67 69.45 22.35
N VAL A 172 32.46 70.25 23.41
CA VAL A 172 31.90 71.62 23.31
C VAL A 172 32.72 72.50 22.33
N LEU A 173 34.03 72.23 22.22
CA LEU A 173 34.94 72.89 21.28
C LEU A 173 34.65 72.53 19.81
N ASP A 174 34.21 71.30 19.53
CA ASP A 174 33.82 70.85 18.18
C ASP A 174 32.49 71.48 17.76
N VAL A 175 31.56 71.63 18.71
CA VAL A 175 30.28 72.36 18.50
C VAL A 175 30.52 73.84 18.22
N MET A 176 31.46 74.50 18.91
CA MET A 176 31.84 75.88 18.61
C MET A 176 32.50 76.03 17.23
N LYS A 177 33.40 75.12 16.85
CA LYS A 177 34.01 75.12 15.50
C LYS A 177 32.95 74.94 14.40
N ALA A 178 31.98 74.05 14.60
CA ALA A 178 30.89 73.81 13.64
C ALA A 178 29.95 75.02 13.46
N ARG A 179 29.86 75.92 14.45
CA ARG A 179 29.07 77.16 14.38
C ARG A 179 29.79 78.33 13.70
N GLN A 180 31.08 78.22 13.39
CA GLN A 180 31.78 79.29 12.67
C GLN A 180 31.33 79.39 11.20
N PRO A 181 31.22 80.61 10.64
CA PRO A 181 30.69 80.84 9.28
C PRO A 181 31.53 80.20 8.15
N PHE A 182 32.77 79.78 8.42
CA PHE A 182 33.66 79.12 7.44
C PHE A 182 33.78 77.60 7.62
N ALA A 183 33.02 76.99 8.54
CA ALA A 183 33.10 75.56 8.86
C ALA A 183 32.25 74.67 7.93
N ALA A 184 32.15 75.00 6.64
CA ALA A 184 31.34 74.25 5.67
C ALA A 184 31.73 72.76 5.63
N GLN A 185 33.03 72.45 5.72
CA GLN A 185 33.54 71.08 5.73
C GLN A 185 33.10 70.28 6.98
N SER A 186 32.95 70.91 8.15
CA SER A 186 32.49 70.19 9.35
C SER A 186 30.99 69.90 9.29
N ARG A 187 30.19 70.78 8.68
CA ARG A 187 28.76 70.55 8.45
C ARG A 187 28.53 69.36 7.51
N VAL A 188 29.27 69.28 6.41
CA VAL A 188 29.20 68.15 5.47
C VAL A 188 29.60 66.83 6.16
N LYS A 189 30.65 66.84 6.99
CA LYS A 189 31.06 65.65 7.75
C LYS A 189 29.98 65.16 8.72
N LEU A 190 29.31 66.08 9.43
CA LEU A 190 28.21 65.73 10.34
C LEU A 190 27.01 65.15 9.59
N GLU A 191 26.67 65.72 8.43
CA GLU A 191 25.62 65.19 7.55
C GLU A 191 25.97 63.78 7.04
N GLN A 192 27.22 63.56 6.63
CA GLN A 192 27.69 62.25 6.17
C GLN A 192 27.63 61.19 7.28
N ILE A 193 28.01 61.56 8.51
CA ILE A 193 27.90 60.67 9.69
C ILE A 193 26.43 60.36 9.98
N ALA A 194 25.54 61.36 9.93
CA ALA A 194 24.11 61.17 10.13
C ALA A 194 23.50 60.24 9.06
N GLN A 195 23.89 60.40 7.79
CA GLN A 195 23.48 59.53 6.69
C GLN A 195 23.99 58.10 6.89
N GLN A 196 25.27 57.91 7.25
CA GLN A 196 25.85 56.60 7.48
C GLN A 196 25.13 55.83 8.60
N TYR A 197 24.84 56.48 9.72
CA TYR A 197 24.06 55.86 10.80
C TYR A 197 22.61 55.61 10.40
N GLY A 198 22.00 56.51 9.63
CA GLY A 198 20.68 56.32 9.03
C GLY A 198 20.62 55.06 8.17
N ASP A 199 21.62 54.86 7.32
CA ASP A 199 21.74 53.67 6.46
C ASP A 199 21.94 52.39 7.29
N GLN A 200 22.80 52.41 8.31
CA GLN A 200 23.02 51.26 9.20
C GLN A 200 21.75 50.88 9.97
N LEU A 201 21.01 51.85 10.50
CA LEU A 201 19.74 51.61 11.18
C LEU A 201 18.68 51.07 10.21
N TYR A 202 18.63 51.60 8.99
CA TYR A 202 17.70 51.14 7.96
C TYR A 202 18.01 49.69 7.53
N GLN A 203 19.27 49.38 7.25
CA GLN A 203 19.73 48.03 6.89
C GLN A 203 19.58 47.02 8.04
N GLY A 204 19.76 47.48 9.28
CA GLY A 204 19.59 46.70 10.50
C GLY A 204 18.13 46.35 10.81
N ARG A 205 17.14 47.05 10.22
CA ARG A 205 15.72 46.79 10.47
C ARG A 205 15.33 45.36 10.06
N PHE A 206 14.73 44.61 10.98
CA PHE A 206 14.16 43.30 10.66
C PHE A 206 12.79 43.47 9.98
N ASP A 207 12.59 42.76 8.86
CA ASP A 207 11.31 42.66 8.18
C ASP A 207 10.91 41.17 8.09
N ALA A 208 9.82 40.83 8.77
CA ALA A 208 9.30 39.47 8.79
C ALA A 208 8.85 39.00 7.39
N ARG A 209 8.44 39.91 6.49
CA ARG A 209 7.96 39.57 5.14
C ARG A 209 9.11 39.12 4.23
N GLN A 210 10.31 39.65 4.45
CA GLN A 210 11.51 39.26 3.71
C GLN A 210 12.03 37.87 4.12
N THR A 211 11.53 37.30 5.24
CA THR A 211 11.90 35.96 5.69
C THR A 211 11.14 34.83 4.98
N SER A 212 10.02 35.16 4.33
CA SER A 212 9.18 34.24 3.55
C SER A 212 9.65 34.03 2.10
N ASP A 213 10.49 34.92 1.57
CA ASP A 213 10.87 34.94 0.14
C ASP A 213 12.18 34.21 -0.19
N THR A 214 12.83 33.55 0.79
CA THR A 214 13.97 32.66 0.51
C THR A 214 13.53 31.20 0.70
N PRO A 215 13.19 30.48 -0.37
CA PRO A 215 13.02 29.03 -0.30
C PRO A 215 14.34 28.44 0.16
N ALA A 216 14.31 27.69 1.26
CA ALA A 216 15.43 26.86 1.66
C ALA A 216 15.69 25.86 0.51
N ALA A 217 16.82 26.01 -0.18
CA ALA A 217 17.25 25.05 -1.18
C ALA A 217 17.36 23.66 -0.54
N PRO A 218 16.81 22.61 -1.15
CA PRO A 218 16.88 21.26 -0.60
C PRO A 218 18.34 20.80 -0.57
N ALA A 219 18.79 20.32 0.59
CA ALA A 219 20.11 19.74 0.76
C ALA A 219 20.24 18.47 -0.13
N PRO A 220 21.38 18.26 -0.81
CA PRO A 220 21.58 17.07 -1.63
C PRO A 220 21.69 15.83 -0.74
N ALA A 221 20.99 14.76 -1.12
CA ALA A 221 21.04 13.47 -0.44
C ALA A 221 22.47 12.88 -0.50
N PRO A 222 22.95 12.24 0.58
CA PRO A 222 24.23 11.55 0.56
C PRO A 222 24.15 10.33 -0.37
N GLN A 223 25.14 10.21 -1.26
CA GLN A 223 25.41 9.02 -2.07
C GLN A 223 26.18 7.98 -1.25
#